data_AF-A0A402CCQ2-F1
#
_entry.id   AF-A0A402CCQ2-F1
#
_cell.length_a   1.000
_cell.length_b   1.000
_cell.length_c   1.000
_cell.angle_alpha   90.00
_cell.angle_beta   90.00
_cell.angle_gamma   90.00
#
_symmetry.space_group_name_H-M   'P 1'
#
loop_
_entity.id
_entity.type
_entity.pdbx_description
1 polymer ?
#
loop_
_entity_poly.entity_id
_entity_poly.type
_entity_poly.pdbx_seq_one_letter_code
_entity_poly.pdbx_strand_id
1 'polypeptide(L)'
;MFAGLQRLGRSLMLPIAVLPAAGILLRLGQDDLLGRFDSMHTAASVISAAGQAVFTWLPLIFAVGIAIGWAKKADGSTALAAVVGYMVVNGVFEAMSPVVLEGKTDPNGDQALINYGVLAGIVMGLLSAILWQRFYRTKLPDYLGFFNGRRLVPILTAVTGLVVGVLMAFLYPAFNSALTWVGETVAENSVIGGGVYGMANRLLIPTGLHHILNSTVWFLVGDYQNASGELVRGDLNRFFAGDPSAGIFMTGFFPIMMFALPAAALAIWRNARPSQKKVVGGIMLSTALTAFLTGITEPLEFAFMFVAWPLYLIHAFLTGTSMALVNALGIHDGFTFSAGFFDYVLNFGKATNAWMLIPIGLGYAVIYYVLFSFVIKKWNLRTPGREDDADTSTDTDTEKAGQ
;
A
#
# COMPACT_ATOMS: atom_id res chain seq x y z
N MET A 1 -18.38 -14.07 -1.44
CA MET A 1 -17.26 -13.26 -1.99
C MET A 1 -16.95 -12.02 -1.14
N PHE A 2 -17.94 -11.21 -0.75
CA PHE A 2 -17.73 -9.96 0.01
C PHE A 2 -16.95 -10.13 1.34
N ALA A 3 -17.30 -11.12 2.16
CA ALA A 3 -16.60 -11.41 3.42
C ALA A 3 -15.14 -11.87 3.22
N GLY A 4 -14.81 -12.47 2.07
CA GLY A 4 -13.44 -12.85 1.72
C GLY A 4 -12.60 -11.62 1.38
N LEU A 5 -13.14 -10.74 0.53
CA LEU A 5 -12.47 -9.49 0.16
C LEU A 5 -12.24 -8.56 1.37
N GLN A 6 -13.22 -8.43 2.26
CA GLN A 6 -13.04 -7.68 3.51
C GLN A 6 -11.98 -8.29 4.44
N ARG A 7 -11.92 -9.62 4.52
CA ARG A 7 -10.89 -10.31 5.31
C ARG A 7 -9.50 -10.10 4.72
N LEU A 8 -9.38 -10.14 3.39
CA LEU A 8 -8.14 -9.81 2.70
C LEU A 8 -7.70 -8.37 3.03
N GLY A 9 -8.61 -7.40 2.88
CA GLY A 9 -8.37 -5.99 3.22
C GLY A 9 -7.86 -5.81 4.65
N ARG A 10 -8.52 -6.44 5.64
CA ARG A 10 -8.07 -6.38 7.04
C ARG A 10 -6.71 -7.02 7.24
N SER A 11 -6.42 -8.12 6.55
CA SER A 11 -5.13 -8.83 6.66
C SER A 11 -3.94 -8.04 6.09
N LEU A 12 -4.20 -7.08 5.20
CA LEU A 12 -3.21 -6.17 4.65
C LEU A 12 -2.82 -5.04 5.62
N MET A 13 -3.69 -4.68 6.57
CA MET A 13 -3.44 -3.53 7.47
C MET A 13 -2.24 -3.73 8.40
N LEU A 14 -2.01 -4.95 8.89
CA LEU A 14 -0.93 -5.22 9.83
C LEU A 14 0.47 -5.00 9.21
N PRO A 15 0.78 -5.53 8.00
CA PRO A 15 1.99 -5.17 7.26
C PRO A 15 2.14 -3.69 6.97
N ILE A 16 1.05 -3.00 6.64
CA ILE A 16 1.08 -1.60 6.22
C ILE A 16 1.44 -0.68 7.39
N ALA A 17 1.06 -1.04 8.62
CA ALA A 17 1.26 -0.21 9.80
C ALA A 17 2.72 0.13 10.12
N VAL A 18 3.69 -0.68 9.67
CA VAL A 18 5.13 -0.42 9.93
C VAL A 18 5.77 0.54 8.92
N LEU A 19 5.11 0.79 7.79
CA LEU A 19 5.70 1.51 6.67
C LEU A 19 5.91 3.02 6.89
N PRO A 20 5.04 3.77 7.60
CA PRO A 20 5.33 5.17 7.93
C PRO A 20 6.63 5.34 8.72
N ALA A 21 6.84 4.48 9.73
CA ALA A 21 8.03 4.53 10.56
C ALA A 21 9.28 4.20 9.72
N ALA A 22 9.20 3.17 8.87
CA ALA A 22 10.28 2.81 7.96
C ALA A 22 10.63 3.92 6.97
N GLY A 23 9.61 4.56 6.38
CA GLY A 23 9.77 5.67 5.44
C GLY A 23 10.44 6.88 6.08
N ILE A 24 10.01 7.25 7.30
CA ILE A 24 10.63 8.35 8.07
C ILE A 24 12.09 8.04 8.36
N LEU A 25 12.42 6.83 8.82
CA LEU A 25 13.81 6.42 9.08
C LEU A 25 14.64 6.50 7.79
N LEU A 26 14.17 5.87 6.71
CA LEU A 26 14.84 5.89 5.42
C LEU A 26 15.12 7.32 4.95
N ARG A 27 14.12 8.19 5.04
CA ARG A 27 14.22 9.57 4.57
C ARG A 27 15.13 10.43 5.43
N LEU A 28 14.99 10.39 6.76
CA LEU A 28 15.79 11.20 7.67
C LEU A 28 17.29 10.92 7.54
N GLY A 29 17.67 9.68 7.25
CA GLY A 29 19.05 9.27 7.10
C GLY A 29 19.73 9.66 5.78
N GLN A 30 19.02 10.30 4.84
CA GLN A 30 19.59 10.71 3.55
C GLN A 30 20.59 11.88 3.68
N ASP A 31 21.48 11.99 2.68
CA ASP A 31 22.56 12.97 2.62
C ASP A 31 22.07 14.43 2.64
N ASP A 32 20.87 14.71 2.12
CA ASP A 32 20.31 16.06 2.13
C ASP A 32 19.57 16.42 3.43
N LEU A 33 19.42 15.48 4.38
CA LEU A 33 18.76 15.70 5.67
C LEU A 33 19.71 15.59 6.87
N LEU A 34 19.79 14.46 7.55
CA LEU A 34 20.75 14.29 8.66
C LEU A 34 22.16 14.08 8.12
N GLY A 35 22.31 13.45 6.94
CA GLY A 35 23.60 13.13 6.35
C GLY A 35 24.41 14.36 5.92
N ARG A 36 23.79 15.53 5.77
CA ARG A 36 24.48 16.78 5.38
C ARG A 36 25.42 17.31 6.44
N PHE A 37 25.27 16.86 7.68
CA PHE A 37 26.14 17.24 8.78
C PHE A 37 27.21 16.17 8.92
N ASP A 38 28.47 16.53 8.68
CA ASP A 38 29.61 15.59 8.75
C ASP A 38 29.64 14.80 10.07
N SER A 39 29.29 15.44 11.19
CA SER A 39 29.23 14.80 12.51
C SER A 39 28.14 13.72 12.64
N MET A 40 27.10 13.79 11.81
CA MET A 40 25.95 12.88 11.82
C MET A 40 25.95 11.89 10.65
N HIS A 41 26.84 12.04 9.65
CA HIS A 41 26.82 11.24 8.42
C HIS A 41 26.76 9.72 8.68
N THR A 42 27.62 9.20 9.55
CA THR A 42 27.59 7.78 9.93
C THR A 42 26.27 7.39 10.58
N ALA A 43 25.76 8.18 11.54
CA ALA A 43 24.49 7.91 12.20
C ALA A 43 23.31 7.96 11.20
N ALA A 44 23.32 8.92 10.27
CA ALA A 44 22.34 9.06 9.22
C ALA A 44 22.31 7.83 8.31
N SER A 45 23.48 7.32 7.88
CA SER A 45 23.57 6.10 7.08
C SER A 45 22.97 4.88 7.80
N VAL A 46 23.18 4.75 9.12
CA VAL A 46 22.62 3.68 9.94
C VAL A 46 21.09 3.80 10.05
N ILE A 47 20.58 5.01 10.24
CA ILE A 47 19.13 5.30 10.30
C ILE A 47 18.48 4.97 8.94
N SER A 48 19.10 5.40 7.84
CA SER A 48 18.65 5.11 6.47
C SER A 48 18.57 3.61 6.21
N ALA A 49 19.64 2.88 6.53
CA ALA A 49 19.72 1.43 6.37
C ALA A 49 18.64 0.68 7.19
N ALA A 50 18.36 1.14 8.41
CA ALA A 50 17.29 0.57 9.23
C ALA A 50 15.90 0.73 8.60
N GLY A 51 15.61 1.89 8.02
CA GLY A 51 14.38 2.12 7.26
C GLY A 51 14.31 1.26 6.00
N GLN A 52 15.40 1.23 5.22
CA GLN A 52 15.49 0.45 3.99
C GLN A 52 15.25 -1.05 4.22
N ALA A 53 15.73 -1.61 5.32
CA ALA A 53 15.57 -3.03 5.64
C ALA A 53 14.08 -3.46 5.66
N VAL A 54 13.17 -2.60 6.11
CA VAL A 54 11.73 -2.90 6.12
C VAL A 54 11.18 -2.98 4.70
N PHE A 55 11.60 -2.09 3.80
CA PHE A 55 11.19 -2.12 2.39
C PHE A 55 11.79 -3.33 1.65
N THR A 56 13.05 -3.67 1.94
CA THR A 56 13.70 -4.87 1.37
C THR A 56 12.92 -6.15 1.72
N TRP A 57 12.44 -6.26 2.95
CA TRP A 57 11.69 -7.44 3.42
C TRP A 57 10.17 -7.26 3.34
N LEU A 58 9.69 -6.24 2.62
CA LEU A 58 8.27 -5.93 2.52
C LEU A 58 7.41 -7.12 2.06
N PRO A 59 7.79 -7.89 1.01
CA PRO A 59 6.99 -9.04 0.60
C PRO A 59 6.86 -10.12 1.70
N LEU A 60 7.92 -10.33 2.49
CA LEU A 60 7.90 -11.28 3.61
C LEU A 60 6.97 -10.80 4.73
N ILE A 61 7.02 -9.51 5.06
CA ILE A 61 6.12 -8.87 6.05
C ILE A 61 4.67 -9.06 5.60
N PHE A 62 4.38 -8.84 4.31
CA PHE A 62 3.06 -9.09 3.73
C PHE A 62 2.65 -10.57 3.80
N ALA A 63 3.55 -11.51 3.50
CA ALA A 63 3.27 -12.94 3.63
C ALA A 63 2.80 -13.29 5.05
N VAL A 64 3.51 -12.80 6.07
CA VAL A 64 3.17 -13.03 7.48
C VAL A 64 1.84 -12.38 7.85
N GLY A 65 1.66 -11.10 7.54
CA GLY A 65 0.45 -10.37 7.91
C GLY A 65 -0.81 -10.89 7.23
N ILE A 66 -0.73 -11.21 5.94
CA ILE A 66 -1.81 -11.89 5.21
C ILE A 66 -2.11 -13.23 5.87
N ALA A 67 -1.09 -14.04 6.18
CA ALA A 67 -1.31 -15.36 6.75
C ALA A 67 -2.05 -15.30 8.10
N ILE A 68 -1.64 -14.36 8.97
CA ILE A 68 -2.27 -14.14 10.27
C ILE A 68 -3.69 -13.58 10.11
N GLY A 69 -3.87 -12.54 9.30
CA GLY A 69 -5.16 -11.86 9.16
C GLY A 69 -6.20 -12.65 8.35
N TRP A 70 -5.76 -13.52 7.44
CA TRP A 70 -6.64 -14.40 6.67
C TRP A 70 -7.09 -15.62 7.48
N ALA A 71 -6.23 -16.12 8.36
CA ALA A 71 -6.53 -17.32 9.11
C ALA A 71 -7.67 -17.09 10.12
N LYS A 72 -8.71 -17.95 10.08
CA LYS A 72 -9.84 -17.86 11.04
C LYS A 72 -9.37 -17.93 12.51
N LYS A 73 -8.28 -18.66 12.73
CA LYS A 73 -7.48 -18.70 13.95
C LYS A 73 -6.03 -18.70 13.48
N ALA A 74 -5.18 -17.90 14.10
CA ALA A 74 -3.76 -17.85 13.82
C ALA A 74 -2.98 -18.09 15.10
N ASP A 75 -1.82 -18.72 14.98
CA ASP A 75 -0.80 -18.75 16.02
C ASP A 75 0.59 -18.62 15.38
N GLY A 76 1.65 -18.67 16.19
CA GLY A 76 3.02 -18.52 15.70
C GLY A 76 3.40 -19.49 14.57
N SER A 77 2.75 -20.66 14.47
CA SER A 77 3.01 -21.60 13.37
C SER A 77 2.43 -21.16 12.03
N THR A 78 1.36 -20.35 12.04
CA THR A 78 0.82 -19.73 10.82
C THR A 78 1.81 -18.73 10.23
N ALA A 79 2.40 -17.88 11.08
CA ALA A 79 3.42 -16.93 10.70
C ALA A 79 4.70 -17.64 10.21
N LEU A 80 5.17 -18.64 10.95
CA LEU A 80 6.35 -19.43 10.56
C LEU A 80 6.16 -20.11 9.20
N ALA A 81 4.97 -20.67 8.93
CA ALA A 81 4.67 -21.26 7.64
C ALA A 81 4.78 -20.25 6.49
N ALA A 82 4.29 -19.03 6.68
CA ALA A 82 4.41 -17.96 5.69
C ALA A 82 5.85 -17.55 5.44
N VAL A 83 6.67 -17.44 6.49
CA VAL A 83 8.10 -17.15 6.37
C VAL A 83 8.80 -18.22 5.54
N VAL A 84 8.65 -19.49 5.95
CA VAL A 84 9.27 -20.62 5.26
C VAL A 84 8.82 -20.72 3.81
N GLY A 85 7.51 -20.57 3.57
CA GLY A 85 6.95 -20.57 2.22
C GLY A 85 7.53 -19.47 1.32
N TYR A 86 7.58 -18.25 1.81
CA TYR A 86 8.13 -17.12 1.06
C TYR A 86 9.62 -17.31 0.77
N MET A 87 10.42 -17.77 1.74
CA MET A 87 11.84 -18.04 1.54
C MET A 87 12.08 -19.09 0.44
N VAL A 88 11.26 -20.14 0.38
CA VAL A 88 11.35 -21.14 -0.68
C VAL A 88 11.00 -20.52 -2.05
N VAL A 89 9.92 -19.75 -2.13
CA VAL A 89 9.57 -19.05 -3.39
C VAL A 89 10.67 -18.10 -3.83
N ASN A 90 11.27 -17.35 -2.91
CA ASN A 90 12.38 -16.44 -3.22
C ASN A 90 13.59 -17.21 -3.79
N GLY A 91 13.98 -18.32 -3.16
CA GLY A 91 15.06 -19.17 -3.70
C GLY A 91 14.73 -19.78 -5.06
N VAL A 92 13.46 -20.12 -5.33
CA VAL A 92 13.02 -20.58 -6.66
C VAL A 92 13.11 -19.46 -7.68
N PHE A 93 12.72 -18.23 -7.32
CA PHE A 93 12.86 -17.06 -8.20
C PHE A 93 14.32 -16.81 -8.56
N GLU A 94 15.23 -16.80 -7.58
CA GLU A 94 16.66 -16.68 -7.83
C GLU A 94 17.17 -17.78 -8.79
N ALA A 95 16.83 -19.04 -8.53
CA ALA A 95 17.27 -20.17 -9.36
C ALA A 95 16.68 -20.18 -10.78
N MET A 96 15.42 -19.73 -10.95
CA MET A 96 14.73 -19.72 -12.24
C MET A 96 15.00 -18.46 -13.07
N SER A 97 15.53 -17.40 -12.46
CA SER A 97 15.78 -16.13 -13.15
C SER A 97 16.70 -16.28 -14.37
N PRO A 98 17.86 -16.97 -14.30
CA PRO A 98 18.69 -17.19 -15.48
C PRO A 98 18.01 -18.01 -16.59
N VAL A 99 16.98 -18.80 -16.24
CA VAL A 99 16.26 -19.68 -17.19
C VAL A 99 15.18 -18.91 -17.94
N VAL A 100 14.37 -18.13 -17.23
CA VAL A 100 13.21 -17.43 -17.84
C VAL A 100 13.52 -16.00 -18.27
N LEU A 101 14.63 -15.43 -17.78
CA LEU A 101 15.15 -14.11 -18.12
C LEU A 101 16.56 -14.22 -18.73
N GLU A 102 16.79 -15.26 -19.52
CA GLU A 102 18.08 -15.49 -20.18
C GLU A 102 18.53 -14.25 -20.98
N GLY A 103 19.78 -13.81 -20.75
CA GLY A 103 20.37 -12.65 -21.41
C GLY A 103 19.78 -11.30 -21.00
N LYS A 104 18.86 -11.26 -20.02
CA LYS A 104 18.37 -10.02 -19.42
C LYS A 104 19.24 -9.68 -18.22
N THR A 105 19.81 -8.48 -18.22
CA THR A 105 20.54 -7.96 -17.08
C THR A 105 19.70 -6.95 -16.32
N ASP A 106 19.98 -6.86 -15.04
CA ASP A 106 19.61 -5.70 -14.25
C ASP A 106 20.47 -4.49 -14.69
N PRO A 107 20.18 -3.30 -14.12
CA PRO A 107 20.93 -2.10 -14.49
C PRO A 107 22.41 -2.08 -14.11
N ASN A 108 22.85 -2.91 -13.16
CA ASN A 108 24.26 -3.02 -12.77
C ASN A 108 25.04 -3.95 -13.70
N GLY A 109 24.35 -4.56 -14.67
CA GLY A 109 24.91 -5.55 -15.59
C GLY A 109 24.88 -6.96 -15.01
N ASP A 110 24.30 -7.16 -13.83
CA ASP A 110 24.11 -8.47 -13.21
C ASP A 110 22.88 -9.17 -13.81
N GLN A 111 22.72 -10.46 -13.58
CA GLN A 111 21.55 -11.20 -14.06
C GLN A 111 20.25 -10.60 -13.48
N ALA A 112 19.29 -10.26 -14.35
CA ALA A 112 17.98 -9.81 -13.92
C ALA A 112 17.27 -10.90 -13.12
N LEU A 113 16.69 -10.53 -11.98
CA LEU A 113 15.96 -11.44 -11.10
C LEU A 113 14.45 -11.30 -11.27
N ILE A 114 13.74 -12.42 -11.13
CA ILE A 114 12.28 -12.47 -11.02
C ILE A 114 11.88 -11.68 -9.77
N ASN A 115 11.16 -10.58 -9.97
CA ASN A 115 10.68 -9.75 -8.89
C ASN A 115 9.17 -9.48 -9.03
N TYR A 116 8.38 -10.25 -8.28
CA TYR A 116 6.95 -10.03 -8.11
C TYR A 116 6.61 -9.07 -6.95
N GLY A 117 7.62 -8.61 -6.20
CA GLY A 117 7.45 -7.76 -5.03
C GLY A 117 6.42 -8.32 -4.04
N VAL A 118 5.55 -7.44 -3.54
CA VAL A 118 4.52 -7.75 -2.54
C VAL A 118 3.55 -8.85 -3.00
N LEU A 119 3.35 -9.03 -4.32
CA LEU A 119 2.44 -10.06 -4.85
C LEU A 119 2.87 -11.47 -4.45
N ALA A 120 4.17 -11.77 -4.48
CA ALA A 120 4.70 -13.06 -4.02
C ALA A 120 4.41 -13.28 -2.53
N GLY A 121 4.53 -12.21 -1.74
CA GLY A 121 4.15 -12.20 -0.33
C GLY A 121 2.68 -12.54 -0.12
N ILE A 122 1.77 -11.85 -0.83
CA ILE A 122 0.32 -12.08 -0.73
C ILE A 122 -0.05 -13.53 -1.09
N VAL A 123 0.48 -14.05 -2.20
CA VAL A 123 0.24 -15.43 -2.65
C VAL A 123 0.67 -16.41 -1.56
N MET A 124 1.88 -16.25 -1.02
CA MET A 124 2.39 -17.17 0.00
C MET A 124 1.70 -17.00 1.35
N GLY A 125 1.27 -15.81 1.72
CA GLY A 125 0.48 -15.59 2.92
C GLY A 125 -0.89 -16.30 2.85
N LEU A 126 -1.59 -16.16 1.73
CA LEU A 126 -2.87 -16.83 1.49
C LEU A 126 -2.71 -18.35 1.48
N LEU A 127 -1.72 -18.85 0.74
CA LEU A 127 -1.42 -20.28 0.67
C LEU A 127 -1.11 -20.85 2.06
N SER A 128 -0.29 -20.16 2.84
CA SER A 128 0.07 -20.55 4.20
C SER A 128 -1.14 -20.62 5.11
N ALA A 129 -2.02 -19.62 5.05
CA ALA A 129 -3.24 -19.62 5.85
C ALA A 129 -4.22 -20.73 5.45
N ILE A 130 -4.34 -21.03 4.14
CA ILE A 130 -5.18 -22.12 3.62
C ILE A 130 -4.65 -23.47 4.10
N LEU A 131 -3.34 -23.71 3.93
CA LEU A 131 -2.70 -24.95 4.37
C LEU A 131 -2.76 -25.10 5.88
N TRP A 132 -2.54 -24.03 6.64
CA TRP A 132 -2.66 -24.04 8.08
C TRP A 132 -4.07 -24.45 8.52
N GLN A 133 -5.11 -23.79 8.01
CA GLN A 133 -6.50 -24.10 8.37
C GLN A 133 -6.88 -25.55 8.08
N ARG A 134 -6.31 -26.13 7.02
CA ARG A 134 -6.61 -27.50 6.60
C ARG A 134 -5.81 -28.55 7.39
N PHE A 135 -4.54 -28.30 7.70
CA PHE A 135 -3.60 -29.33 8.14
C PHE A 135 -3.04 -29.16 9.56
N TYR A 136 -3.35 -28.06 10.27
CA TYR A 136 -2.79 -27.80 11.61
C TYR A 136 -3.12 -28.85 12.70
N ARG A 137 -4.07 -29.76 12.45
CA ARG A 137 -4.45 -30.87 13.35
C ARG A 137 -4.25 -32.26 12.75
N THR A 138 -3.62 -32.35 11.58
CA THR A 138 -3.41 -33.62 10.89
C THR A 138 -2.48 -34.53 11.67
N LYS A 139 -2.84 -35.81 11.79
CA LYS A 139 -2.01 -36.87 12.34
C LYS A 139 -1.43 -37.70 11.20
N LEU A 140 -0.12 -37.91 11.25
CA LEU A 140 0.68 -38.75 10.37
C LEU A 140 0.92 -40.11 11.05
N PRO A 141 1.37 -41.13 10.29
CA PRO A 141 1.84 -42.40 10.85
C PRO A 141 2.92 -42.20 11.91
N ASP A 142 3.06 -43.16 12.83
CA ASP A 142 3.91 -43.03 14.03
C ASP A 142 5.37 -42.67 13.72
N TYR A 143 5.93 -43.21 12.63
CA TYR A 143 7.31 -42.92 12.21
C TYR A 143 7.52 -41.46 11.71
N LEU A 144 6.44 -40.73 11.40
CA LEU A 144 6.46 -39.30 11.07
C LEU A 144 5.82 -38.44 12.17
N GLY A 145 5.56 -39.01 13.36
CA GLY A 145 4.81 -38.36 14.43
C GLY A 145 5.41 -37.02 14.90
N PHE A 146 6.72 -36.82 14.72
CA PHE A 146 7.39 -35.55 15.00
C PHE A 146 6.80 -34.36 14.23
N PHE A 147 6.33 -34.59 13.00
CA PHE A 147 5.80 -33.57 12.11
C PHE A 147 4.31 -33.34 12.27
N ASN A 148 3.65 -33.94 13.26
CA ASN A 148 2.20 -33.84 13.44
C ASN A 148 1.68 -32.40 13.63
N GLY A 149 0.44 -32.18 13.16
CA GLY A 149 -0.33 -30.97 13.38
C GLY A 149 0.37 -29.71 12.86
N ARG A 150 0.58 -28.73 13.73
CA ARG A 150 1.14 -27.41 13.38
C ARG A 150 2.54 -27.48 12.75
N ARG A 151 3.33 -28.50 13.09
CA ARG A 151 4.70 -28.69 12.56
C ARG A 151 4.69 -29.15 11.09
N LEU A 152 3.59 -29.79 10.65
CA LEU A 152 3.41 -30.21 9.27
C LEU A 152 3.24 -29.00 8.34
N VAL A 153 2.62 -27.94 8.84
CA VAL A 153 2.17 -26.83 8.00
C VAL A 153 3.33 -26.12 7.30
N PRO A 154 4.42 -25.70 7.97
CA PRO A 154 5.55 -25.09 7.26
C PRO A 154 6.17 -26.00 6.18
N ILE A 155 6.16 -27.31 6.39
CA ILE A 155 6.69 -28.30 5.43
C ILE A 155 5.80 -28.36 4.19
N LEU A 156 4.48 -28.46 4.38
CA LEU A 156 3.53 -28.44 3.26
C LEU A 156 3.60 -27.10 2.51
N THR A 157 3.74 -25.99 3.23
CA THR A 157 3.89 -24.67 2.62
C THR A 157 5.18 -24.58 1.82
N ALA A 158 6.30 -25.11 2.31
CA ALA A 158 7.56 -25.17 1.55
C ALA A 158 7.41 -25.95 0.24
N VAL A 159 6.86 -27.17 0.31
CA VAL A 159 6.66 -28.03 -0.87
C VAL A 159 5.70 -27.38 -1.87
N THR A 160 4.60 -26.81 -1.39
CA THR A 160 3.64 -26.14 -2.27
C THR A 160 4.22 -24.84 -2.83
N GLY A 161 5.01 -24.11 -2.03
CA GLY A 161 5.72 -22.90 -2.43
C GLY A 161 6.73 -23.16 -3.54
N LEU A 162 7.44 -24.30 -3.50
CA LEU A 162 8.31 -24.73 -4.60
C LEU A 162 7.52 -24.83 -5.93
N VAL A 163 6.41 -25.56 -5.92
CA VAL A 163 5.58 -25.75 -7.12
C VAL A 163 5.00 -24.42 -7.60
N VAL A 164 4.42 -23.63 -6.71
CA VAL A 164 3.84 -22.32 -7.03
C VAL A 164 4.91 -21.35 -7.54
N GLY A 165 6.08 -21.32 -6.94
CA GLY A 165 7.21 -20.48 -7.35
C GLY A 165 7.68 -20.82 -8.77
N VAL A 166 7.78 -22.11 -9.12
CA VAL A 166 8.16 -22.52 -10.48
C VAL A 166 7.10 -22.10 -11.50
N LEU A 167 5.82 -22.29 -11.18
CA LEU A 167 4.73 -21.84 -12.05
C LEU A 167 4.77 -20.33 -12.24
N MET A 168 4.89 -19.55 -11.15
CA MET A 168 5.03 -18.10 -11.22
C MET A 168 6.27 -17.67 -12.03
N ALA A 169 7.39 -18.37 -11.90
CA ALA A 169 8.59 -18.06 -12.69
C ALA A 169 8.35 -18.15 -14.20
N PHE A 170 7.65 -19.19 -14.68
CA PHE A 170 7.29 -19.29 -16.09
C PHE A 170 6.30 -18.22 -16.56
N LEU A 171 5.43 -17.73 -15.66
CA LEU A 171 4.51 -16.63 -15.95
C LEU A 171 5.20 -15.25 -15.91
N TYR A 172 6.39 -15.15 -15.31
CA TYR A 172 7.03 -13.87 -15.04
C TYR A 172 7.36 -13.06 -16.30
N PRO A 173 7.90 -13.62 -17.41
CA PRO A 173 8.19 -12.83 -18.60
C PRO A 173 6.96 -12.10 -19.15
N ALA A 174 5.82 -12.78 -19.22
CA ALA A 174 4.56 -12.18 -19.67
C ALA A 174 4.05 -11.13 -18.68
N PHE A 175 4.14 -11.41 -17.38
CA PHE A 175 3.80 -10.44 -16.33
C PHE A 175 4.66 -9.18 -16.44
N ASN A 176 5.98 -9.33 -16.57
CA ASN A 176 6.93 -8.23 -16.66
C ASN A 176 6.71 -7.41 -17.94
N SER A 177 6.49 -8.06 -19.10
CA SER A 177 6.18 -7.35 -20.34
C SER A 177 4.89 -6.53 -20.26
N ALA A 178 3.83 -7.08 -19.67
CA ALA A 178 2.60 -6.32 -19.43
C ALA A 178 2.86 -5.12 -18.51
N LEU A 179 3.71 -5.32 -17.50
CA LEU A 179 4.11 -4.29 -16.55
C LEU A 179 4.85 -3.13 -17.22
N THR A 180 5.87 -3.45 -18.02
CA THR A 180 6.67 -2.51 -18.78
C THR A 180 5.79 -1.73 -19.76
N TRP A 181 4.91 -2.42 -20.49
CA TRP A 181 4.00 -1.78 -21.45
C TRP A 181 3.04 -0.77 -20.79
N VAL A 182 2.44 -1.14 -19.64
CA VAL A 182 1.59 -0.21 -18.88
C VAL A 182 2.42 1.00 -18.42
N GLY A 183 3.65 0.76 -17.97
CA GLY A 183 4.57 1.80 -17.53
C GLY A 183 4.93 2.81 -18.60
N GLU A 184 5.41 2.32 -19.74
CA GLU A 184 5.80 3.14 -20.91
C GLU A 184 4.61 3.96 -21.42
N THR A 185 3.44 3.31 -21.57
CA THR A 185 2.23 3.98 -22.05
C THR A 185 1.80 5.14 -21.16
N VAL A 186 1.93 5.00 -19.83
CA VAL A 186 1.59 6.11 -18.92
C VAL A 186 2.68 7.18 -18.94
N ALA A 187 3.96 6.82 -19.02
CA ALA A 187 5.05 7.79 -19.09
C ALA A 187 4.93 8.71 -20.32
N GLU A 188 4.49 8.18 -21.47
CA GLU A 188 4.22 8.96 -22.69
C GLU A 188 3.03 9.91 -22.56
N ASN A 189 2.11 9.66 -21.64
CA ASN A 189 0.91 10.47 -21.42
C ASN A 189 0.71 10.77 -19.93
N SER A 190 1.70 11.42 -19.32
CA SER A 190 1.78 11.62 -17.86
C SER A 190 0.51 12.27 -17.25
N VAL A 191 -0.17 13.15 -17.97
CA VAL A 191 -1.43 13.78 -17.53
C VAL A 191 -2.58 12.77 -17.47
N ILE A 192 -2.93 12.16 -18.61
CA ILE A 192 -4.07 11.24 -18.68
C ILE A 192 -3.74 9.95 -17.95
N GLY A 193 -2.56 9.39 -18.18
CA GLY A 193 -2.10 8.16 -17.56
C GLY A 193 -1.94 8.29 -16.04
N GLY A 194 -1.43 9.43 -15.54
CA GLY A 194 -1.45 9.74 -14.11
C GLY A 194 -2.88 9.77 -13.57
N GLY A 195 -3.81 10.42 -14.28
CA GLY A 195 -5.22 10.46 -13.89
C GLY A 195 -5.90 9.08 -13.85
N VAL A 196 -5.68 8.25 -14.88
CA VAL A 196 -6.19 6.86 -14.92
C VAL A 196 -5.59 6.03 -13.79
N TYR A 197 -4.29 6.17 -13.53
CA TYR A 197 -3.63 5.52 -12.41
C TYR A 197 -4.24 5.94 -11.07
N GLY A 198 -4.43 7.24 -10.81
CA GLY A 198 -5.02 7.73 -9.57
C GLY A 198 -6.42 7.16 -9.32
N MET A 199 -7.25 7.11 -10.37
CA MET A 199 -8.58 6.51 -10.30
C MET A 199 -8.53 5.00 -10.07
N ALA A 200 -7.72 4.27 -10.84
CA ALA A 200 -7.57 2.82 -10.73
C ALA A 200 -7.03 2.43 -9.34
N ASN A 201 -6.03 3.16 -8.84
CA ASN A 201 -5.48 2.98 -7.52
C ASN A 201 -6.57 3.01 -6.45
N ARG A 202 -7.42 4.06 -6.44
CA ARG A 202 -8.53 4.14 -5.48
C ARG A 202 -9.52 3.00 -5.67
N LEU A 203 -9.98 2.72 -6.89
CA LEU A 203 -10.95 1.64 -7.15
C LEU A 203 -10.48 0.25 -6.70
N LEU A 204 -9.16 0.02 -6.63
CA LEU A 204 -8.56 -1.26 -6.23
C LEU A 204 -8.30 -1.39 -4.73
N ILE A 205 -8.42 -0.32 -3.92
CA ILE A 205 -8.29 -0.38 -2.45
C ILE A 205 -9.21 -1.42 -1.78
N PRO A 206 -10.50 -1.59 -2.14
CA PRO A 206 -11.38 -2.56 -1.47
C PRO A 206 -10.88 -4.01 -1.58
N THR A 207 -10.05 -4.27 -2.58
CA THR A 207 -9.47 -5.58 -2.88
C THR A 207 -8.00 -5.69 -2.47
N GLY A 208 -7.36 -4.58 -2.07
CA GLY A 208 -5.92 -4.51 -1.81
C GLY A 208 -5.03 -4.55 -3.06
N LEU A 209 -5.60 -4.74 -4.26
CA LEU A 209 -4.84 -4.89 -5.50
C LEU A 209 -4.10 -3.62 -5.93
N HIS A 210 -4.43 -2.46 -5.34
CA HIS A 210 -3.71 -1.21 -5.56
C HIS A 210 -2.23 -1.30 -5.18
N HIS A 211 -1.83 -2.18 -4.25
CA HIS A 211 -0.41 -2.40 -3.94
C HIS A 211 0.36 -3.02 -5.11
N ILE A 212 -0.28 -3.85 -5.95
CA ILE A 212 0.34 -4.40 -7.16
C ILE A 212 0.55 -3.29 -8.18
N LEU A 213 -0.48 -2.46 -8.38
CA LEU A 213 -0.42 -1.30 -9.25
C LEU A 213 0.68 -0.33 -8.80
N ASN A 214 0.79 -0.06 -7.50
CA ASN A 214 1.81 0.81 -6.92
C ASN A 214 3.21 0.23 -7.08
N SER A 215 3.39 -1.05 -6.72
CA SER A 215 4.71 -1.70 -6.78
C SER A 215 5.29 -1.63 -8.20
N THR A 216 4.41 -1.74 -9.19
CA THR A 216 4.75 -1.55 -10.59
C THR A 216 5.28 -0.15 -10.86
N VAL A 217 4.44 0.86 -10.66
CA VAL A 217 4.76 2.21 -11.14
C VAL A 217 5.87 2.86 -10.31
N TRP A 218 5.90 2.60 -9.01
CA TRP A 218 6.86 3.22 -8.09
C TRP A 218 8.25 2.60 -8.17
N PHE A 219 8.38 1.30 -8.49
CA PHE A 219 9.67 0.60 -8.44
C PHE A 219 10.17 0.09 -9.80
N LEU A 220 9.30 -0.05 -10.80
CA LEU A 220 9.66 -0.73 -12.06
C LEU A 220 9.44 0.13 -13.31
N VAL A 221 8.60 1.17 -13.25
CA VAL A 221 8.26 2.00 -14.42
C VAL A 221 9.21 3.19 -14.59
N GLY A 222 9.82 3.26 -15.77
CA GLY A 222 10.69 4.36 -16.19
C GLY A 222 12.13 4.20 -15.73
N ASP A 223 13.03 4.75 -16.53
CA ASP A 223 14.49 4.66 -16.39
C ASP A 223 15.06 6.08 -16.20
N TYR A 224 15.97 6.24 -15.24
CA TYR A 224 16.71 7.49 -15.02
C TYR A 224 18.14 7.19 -14.64
N GLN A 225 19.11 7.76 -15.34
CA GLN A 225 20.51 7.69 -14.93
C GLN A 225 20.80 8.88 -14.01
N ASN A 226 21.16 8.59 -12.75
CA ASN A 226 21.48 9.62 -11.78
C ASN A 226 22.87 10.24 -12.03
N ALA A 227 23.23 11.24 -11.22
CA ALA A 227 24.50 11.96 -11.37
C ALA A 227 25.75 11.08 -11.18
N SER A 228 25.65 9.94 -10.48
CA SER A 228 26.74 8.96 -10.32
C SER A 228 26.80 7.93 -11.44
N GLY A 229 25.93 8.01 -12.45
CA GLY A 229 25.87 7.08 -13.56
C GLY A 229 25.10 5.79 -13.26
N GLU A 230 24.51 5.67 -12.08
CA GLU A 230 23.65 4.54 -11.69
C GLU A 230 22.27 4.71 -12.31
N LEU A 231 21.76 3.63 -12.90
CA LEU A 231 20.42 3.61 -13.47
C LEU A 231 19.41 3.25 -12.38
N VAL A 232 18.48 4.16 -12.16
CA VAL A 232 17.42 4.08 -11.16
C VAL A 232 16.09 3.87 -11.87
N ARG A 233 15.32 2.87 -11.39
CA ARG A 233 14.02 2.47 -11.95
C ARG A 233 12.87 2.73 -11.01
N GLY A 234 11.73 3.09 -11.59
CA GLY A 234 10.49 3.32 -10.86
C GLY A 234 10.33 4.77 -10.41
N ASP A 235 9.12 5.30 -10.53
CA ASP A 235 8.81 6.71 -10.28
C ASP A 235 9.25 7.20 -8.89
N LEU A 236 9.10 6.35 -7.86
CA LEU A 236 9.50 6.69 -6.49
C LEU A 236 11.02 6.78 -6.38
N ASN A 237 11.74 5.77 -6.85
CA ASN A 237 13.20 5.76 -6.74
C ASN A 237 13.82 6.87 -7.59
N ARG A 238 13.29 7.09 -8.80
CA ARG A 238 13.72 8.16 -9.71
C ARG A 238 13.59 9.53 -9.06
N PHE A 239 12.47 9.82 -8.39
CA PHE A 239 12.27 11.06 -7.64
C PHE A 239 13.35 11.25 -6.57
N PHE A 240 13.62 10.23 -5.76
CA PHE A 240 14.64 10.32 -4.71
C PHE A 240 16.07 10.41 -5.25
N ALA A 241 16.32 9.83 -6.42
CA ALA A 241 17.56 9.96 -7.17
C ALA A 241 17.73 11.33 -7.88
N GLY A 242 16.73 12.21 -7.78
CA GLY A 242 16.78 13.58 -8.30
C GLY A 242 16.31 13.74 -9.75
N ASP A 243 15.54 12.80 -10.28
CA ASP A 243 14.90 12.95 -11.58
C ASP A 243 13.80 14.03 -11.52
N PRO A 244 13.94 15.16 -12.24
CA PRO A 244 12.96 16.25 -12.21
C PRO A 244 11.63 15.89 -12.90
N SER A 245 11.59 14.79 -13.67
CA SER A 245 10.38 14.32 -14.36
C SER A 245 9.59 13.25 -13.58
N ALA A 246 10.13 12.77 -12.46
CA ALA A 246 9.52 11.73 -11.64
C ALA A 246 8.51 12.28 -10.62
N GLY A 247 7.74 11.40 -9.98
CA GLY A 247 6.65 11.74 -9.07
C GLY A 247 5.29 11.89 -9.76
N ILE A 248 5.18 11.51 -11.04
CA ILE A 248 3.93 11.61 -11.82
C ILE A 248 2.85 10.63 -11.34
N PHE A 249 3.23 9.58 -10.60
CA PHE A 249 2.33 8.61 -9.98
C PHE A 249 2.18 8.81 -8.47
N MET A 250 2.66 9.95 -7.95
CA MET A 250 2.79 10.20 -6.52
C MET A 250 2.15 11.52 -6.14
N THR A 251 2.52 12.60 -6.83
CA THR A 251 2.19 13.98 -6.48
C THR A 251 0.69 14.24 -6.24
N GLY A 252 -0.17 13.64 -7.07
CA GLY A 252 -1.63 13.86 -7.01
C GLY A 252 -2.31 13.29 -5.78
N PHE A 253 -1.62 12.51 -4.96
CA PHE A 253 -2.16 12.03 -3.70
C PHE A 253 -2.12 13.11 -2.60
N PHE A 254 -1.16 14.04 -2.60
CA PHE A 254 -1.03 15.06 -1.55
C PHE A 254 -2.28 15.94 -1.41
N PRO A 255 -2.87 16.52 -2.49
CA PRO A 255 -4.09 17.32 -2.38
C PRO A 255 -5.26 16.51 -1.80
N ILE A 256 -5.32 15.21 -2.08
CA ILE A 256 -6.38 14.33 -1.62
C ILE A 256 -6.22 13.97 -0.15
N MET A 257 -5.06 13.47 0.23
CA MET A 257 -4.78 12.95 1.57
C MET A 257 -4.72 14.06 2.61
N MET A 258 -4.08 15.19 2.27
CA MET A 258 -3.89 16.30 3.20
C MET A 258 -5.12 17.22 3.31
N PHE A 259 -5.99 17.29 2.30
CA PHE A 259 -7.05 18.30 2.30
C PHE A 259 -8.43 17.72 1.97
N ALA A 260 -8.55 17.02 0.86
CA ALA A 260 -9.84 16.53 0.37
C ALA A 260 -10.50 15.54 1.34
N LEU A 261 -9.74 14.55 1.81
CA LEU A 261 -10.21 13.54 2.75
C LEU A 261 -10.55 14.12 4.14
N PRO A 262 -9.71 14.95 4.78
CA PRO A 262 -10.11 15.68 5.98
C PRO A 262 -11.40 16.51 5.81
N ALA A 263 -11.60 17.12 4.65
CA ALA A 263 -12.83 17.85 4.35
C ALA A 263 -14.06 16.92 4.18
N ALA A 264 -13.88 15.74 3.59
CA ALA A 264 -14.92 14.70 3.57
C ALA A 264 -15.25 14.19 4.98
N ALA A 265 -14.25 13.99 5.84
CA ALA A 265 -14.46 13.60 7.24
C ALA A 265 -15.30 14.65 7.99
N LEU A 266 -14.99 15.94 7.78
CA LEU A 266 -15.79 17.04 8.31
C LEU A 266 -17.23 17.04 7.77
N ALA A 267 -17.42 16.75 6.48
CA ALA A 267 -18.75 16.65 5.88
C ALA A 267 -19.56 15.49 6.49
N ILE A 268 -18.95 14.32 6.69
CA ILE A 268 -19.58 13.16 7.36
C ILE A 268 -19.99 13.55 8.78
N TRP A 269 -19.07 14.13 9.56
CA TRP A 269 -19.34 14.58 10.92
C TRP A 269 -20.52 15.57 10.99
N ARG A 270 -20.53 16.59 10.12
CA ARG A 270 -21.59 17.60 10.12
C ARG A 270 -22.97 17.04 9.75
N ASN A 271 -23.01 15.95 9.00
CA ASN A 271 -24.23 15.27 8.57
C ASN A 271 -24.67 14.11 9.48
N ALA A 272 -23.92 13.76 10.52
CA ALA A 272 -24.35 12.78 11.52
C ALA A 272 -25.58 13.27 12.31
N ARG A 273 -26.40 12.33 12.81
CA ARG A 273 -27.54 12.63 13.71
C ARG A 273 -27.05 13.37 14.95
N PRO A 274 -27.83 14.32 15.51
CA PRO A 274 -27.41 15.10 16.69
C PRO A 274 -26.88 14.25 17.86
N SER A 275 -27.51 13.09 18.11
CA SER A 275 -27.10 12.12 19.13
C SER A 275 -25.73 11.47 18.88
N GLN A 276 -25.36 11.28 17.60
CA GLN A 276 -24.12 10.60 17.19
C GLN A 276 -22.96 11.55 16.91
N LYS A 277 -23.21 12.87 16.83
CA LYS A 277 -22.20 13.87 16.44
C LYS A 277 -20.94 13.86 17.29
N LYS A 278 -21.02 13.55 18.59
CA LYS A 278 -19.85 13.51 19.46
C LYS A 278 -18.95 12.31 19.13
N VAL A 279 -19.54 11.13 18.97
CA VAL A 279 -18.84 9.89 18.65
C VAL A 279 -18.24 9.97 17.25
N VAL A 280 -19.06 10.29 16.24
CA VAL A 280 -18.60 10.42 14.85
C VAL A 280 -17.56 11.51 14.71
N GLY A 281 -17.71 12.64 15.41
CA GLY A 281 -16.72 13.72 15.40
C GLY A 281 -15.34 13.28 15.86
N GLY A 282 -15.27 12.49 16.95
CA GLY A 282 -14.01 11.93 17.42
C GLY A 282 -13.35 10.99 16.41
N ILE A 283 -14.13 10.06 15.84
CA ILE A 283 -13.63 9.09 14.85
C ILE A 283 -13.16 9.79 13.57
N MET A 284 -13.98 10.71 13.03
CA MET A 284 -13.67 11.45 11.80
C MET A 284 -12.46 12.36 11.98
N LEU A 285 -12.31 13.01 13.14
CA LEU A 285 -11.12 13.82 13.42
C LEU A 285 -9.85 12.97 13.49
N SER A 286 -9.89 11.83 14.20
CA SER A 286 -8.73 10.94 14.35
C SER A 286 -8.29 10.35 13.00
N THR A 287 -9.23 9.87 12.20
CA THR A 287 -8.94 9.31 10.88
C THR A 287 -8.52 10.38 9.86
N ALA A 288 -9.11 11.58 9.91
CA ALA A 288 -8.66 12.73 9.12
C ALA A 288 -7.23 13.17 9.47
N LEU A 289 -6.89 13.22 10.75
CA LEU A 289 -5.54 13.57 11.19
C LEU A 289 -4.52 12.52 10.77
N THR A 290 -4.91 11.24 10.81
CA THR A 290 -4.08 10.12 10.32
C THR A 290 -3.81 10.27 8.83
N ALA A 291 -4.84 10.50 8.01
CA ALA A 291 -4.70 10.76 6.58
C ALA A 291 -3.85 12.00 6.29
N PHE A 292 -4.08 13.09 7.03
CA PHE A 292 -3.31 14.33 6.88
C PHE A 292 -1.82 14.13 7.17
N LEU A 293 -1.49 13.55 8.34
CA LEU A 293 -0.10 13.45 8.78
C LEU A 293 0.69 12.40 8.01
N THR A 294 0.08 11.23 7.79
CA THR A 294 0.78 10.02 7.33
C THR A 294 0.42 9.60 5.92
N GLY A 295 -0.68 10.14 5.35
CA GLY A 295 -1.22 9.68 4.07
C GLY A 295 -1.98 8.36 4.16
N ILE A 296 -2.16 7.74 5.34
CA ILE A 296 -2.98 6.53 5.50
C ILE A 296 -4.46 6.91 5.40
N THR A 297 -5.14 6.42 4.37
CA THR A 297 -6.51 6.82 4.04
C THR A 297 -7.55 5.77 4.41
N GLU A 298 -7.15 4.51 4.57
CA GLU A 298 -8.03 3.36 4.72
C GLU A 298 -9.01 3.49 5.88
N PRO A 299 -8.61 3.91 7.11
CA PRO A 299 -9.56 4.06 8.20
C PRO A 299 -10.71 5.04 7.90
N LEU A 300 -10.46 6.07 7.09
CA LEU A 300 -11.46 7.05 6.69
C LEU A 300 -12.25 6.59 5.47
N GLU A 301 -11.59 6.08 4.44
CA GLU A 301 -12.24 5.57 3.23
C GLU A 301 -13.19 4.42 3.56
N PHE A 302 -12.80 3.53 4.48
CA PHE A 302 -13.61 2.38 4.91
C PHE A 302 -14.93 2.81 5.57
N ALA A 303 -14.94 4.01 6.18
CA ALA A 303 -16.12 4.56 6.83
C ALA A 303 -17.26 4.90 5.85
N PHE A 304 -16.97 5.09 4.56
CA PHE A 304 -18.00 5.39 3.55
C PHE A 304 -17.97 4.46 2.32
N MET A 305 -16.89 3.74 2.05
CA MET A 305 -16.78 2.95 0.82
C MET A 305 -17.83 1.84 0.70
N PHE A 306 -18.19 1.16 1.80
CA PHE A 306 -19.11 0.03 1.78
C PHE A 306 -20.57 0.44 1.93
N VAL A 307 -20.81 1.56 2.61
CA VAL A 307 -22.16 2.01 3.00
C VAL A 307 -22.66 3.15 2.11
N ALA A 308 -21.75 3.88 1.48
CA ALA A 308 -22.00 5.02 0.62
C ALA A 308 -21.16 4.94 -0.66
N TRP A 309 -21.18 3.79 -1.33
CA TRP A 309 -20.41 3.48 -2.54
C TRP A 309 -20.38 4.59 -3.62
N PRO A 310 -21.47 5.34 -3.90
CA PRO A 310 -21.40 6.46 -4.83
C PRO A 310 -20.36 7.54 -4.44
N LEU A 311 -20.20 7.85 -3.15
CA LEU A 311 -19.15 8.77 -2.68
C LEU A 311 -17.75 8.23 -2.96
N TYR A 312 -17.60 6.91 -2.90
CA TYR A 312 -16.33 6.25 -3.19
C TYR A 312 -15.94 6.31 -4.66
N LEU A 313 -16.89 6.12 -5.57
CA LEU A 313 -16.65 6.32 -7.00
C LEU A 313 -16.26 7.77 -7.31
N ILE A 314 -16.94 8.74 -6.69
CA ILE A 314 -16.61 10.15 -6.85
C ILE A 314 -15.22 10.45 -6.28
N HIS A 315 -14.89 9.92 -5.10
CA HIS A 315 -13.57 10.05 -4.51
C HIS A 315 -12.47 9.45 -5.42
N ALA A 316 -12.71 8.29 -6.03
CA ALA A 316 -11.77 7.67 -6.96
C ALA A 316 -11.56 8.54 -8.20
N PHE A 317 -12.65 9.04 -8.80
CA PHE A 317 -12.58 9.94 -9.94
C PHE A 317 -11.83 11.23 -9.62
N LEU A 318 -12.15 11.88 -8.50
CA LEU A 318 -11.51 13.13 -8.08
C LEU A 318 -10.02 12.94 -7.72
N THR A 319 -9.63 11.75 -7.26
CA THR A 319 -8.21 11.42 -7.09
C THR A 319 -7.49 11.36 -8.43
N GLY A 320 -8.13 10.76 -9.45
CA GLY A 320 -7.64 10.80 -10.82
C GLY A 320 -7.52 12.22 -11.38
N THR A 321 -8.52 13.08 -11.16
CA THR A 321 -8.43 14.49 -11.61
C THR A 321 -7.33 15.25 -10.88
N SER A 322 -7.04 14.90 -9.62
CA SER A 322 -5.95 15.52 -8.87
C SER A 322 -4.60 15.17 -9.48
N MET A 323 -4.38 13.89 -9.80
CA MET A 323 -3.16 13.43 -10.47
C MET A 323 -2.99 14.07 -11.85
N ALA A 324 -4.04 14.10 -12.66
CA ALA A 324 -3.98 14.75 -13.96
C ALA A 324 -3.66 16.25 -13.86
N LEU A 325 -4.28 16.96 -12.91
CA LEU A 325 -4.07 18.40 -12.73
C LEU A 325 -2.63 18.71 -12.31
N VAL A 326 -2.09 18.03 -11.30
CA VAL A 326 -0.72 18.33 -10.83
C VAL A 326 0.33 17.97 -11.89
N ASN A 327 0.12 16.89 -12.64
CA ASN A 327 0.99 16.51 -13.76
C ASN A 327 0.89 17.54 -14.91
N ALA A 328 -0.30 18.05 -15.22
CA ALA A 328 -0.48 19.08 -16.24
C ALA A 328 0.19 20.41 -15.87
N LEU A 329 0.32 20.69 -14.58
CA LEU A 329 0.99 21.88 -14.05
C LEU A 329 2.51 21.66 -13.83
N GLY A 330 3.05 20.47 -14.12
CA GLY A 330 4.45 20.15 -13.91
C GLY A 330 4.87 20.25 -12.44
N ILE A 331 3.98 19.86 -11.53
CA ILE A 331 4.28 19.77 -10.09
C ILE A 331 4.75 18.35 -9.81
N HIS A 332 5.89 18.22 -9.14
CA HIS A 332 6.51 16.93 -8.85
C HIS A 332 6.89 16.86 -7.38
N ASP A 333 6.30 15.92 -6.64
CA ASP A 333 6.66 15.58 -5.27
C ASP A 333 6.57 14.06 -5.09
N GLY A 334 7.30 13.55 -4.10
CA GLY A 334 7.39 12.13 -3.80
C GLY A 334 7.13 11.83 -2.33
N PHE A 335 7.02 10.56 -2.01
CA PHE A 335 6.82 10.04 -0.66
C PHE A 335 7.49 8.67 -0.54
N THR A 336 7.87 8.31 0.68
CA THR A 336 8.47 7.01 0.99
C THR A 336 7.44 5.94 1.30
N PHE A 337 6.26 6.34 1.80
CA PHE A 337 5.17 5.43 2.09
C PHE A 337 3.83 5.92 1.57
N SER A 338 3.40 7.13 1.94
CA SER A 338 2.14 7.72 1.45
C SER A 338 2.22 9.25 1.45
N ALA A 339 1.34 9.91 0.70
CA ALA A 339 1.41 11.35 0.44
C ALA A 339 0.85 12.21 1.61
N GLY A 340 1.35 11.97 2.82
CA GLY A 340 1.02 12.74 4.02
C GLY A 340 1.87 13.99 4.21
N PHE A 341 1.50 14.80 5.20
CA PHE A 341 2.22 16.02 5.58
C PHE A 341 3.70 15.77 5.93
N PHE A 342 4.02 14.63 6.56
CA PHE A 342 5.42 14.30 6.85
C PHE A 342 6.24 14.14 5.58
N ASP A 343 5.75 13.37 4.60
CA ASP A 343 6.44 13.22 3.31
C ASP A 343 6.53 14.56 2.57
N TYR A 344 5.44 15.36 2.55
CA TYR A 344 5.44 16.68 1.93
C TYR A 344 6.54 17.59 2.48
N VAL A 345 6.66 17.67 3.81
CA VAL A 345 7.68 18.53 4.45
C VAL A 345 9.08 17.97 4.26
N LEU A 346 9.27 16.65 4.41
CA LEU A 346 10.59 16.03 4.29
C LEU A 346 11.12 16.05 2.85
N ASN A 347 10.24 16.03 1.86
CA ASN A 347 10.59 15.98 0.44
C ASN A 347 10.53 17.35 -0.25
N PHE A 348 10.05 18.39 0.44
CA PHE A 348 9.89 19.73 -0.09
C PHE A 348 11.16 20.29 -0.79
N GLY A 349 12.35 19.96 -0.28
CA GLY A 349 13.63 20.38 -0.87
C GLY A 349 14.02 19.66 -2.17
N LYS A 350 13.42 18.50 -2.47
CA LYS A 350 13.60 17.75 -3.72
C LYS A 350 12.47 18.00 -4.72
N ALA A 351 11.34 18.47 -4.23
CA ALA A 351 10.12 18.61 -5.01
C ALA A 351 10.13 19.86 -5.93
N THR A 352 9.46 19.76 -7.07
CA THR A 352 9.27 20.85 -8.04
C THR A 352 7.90 21.48 -7.87
N ASN A 353 7.84 22.80 -7.63
CA ASN A 353 6.61 23.57 -7.45
C ASN A 353 5.67 23.04 -6.34
N ALA A 354 6.17 22.29 -5.36
CA ALA A 354 5.37 21.62 -4.34
C ALA A 354 4.48 22.56 -3.50
N TRP A 355 4.87 23.83 -3.34
CA TRP A 355 4.04 24.82 -2.66
C TRP A 355 2.63 24.95 -3.27
N MET A 356 2.46 24.66 -4.57
CA MET A 356 1.17 24.68 -5.27
C MET A 356 0.21 23.58 -4.79
N LEU A 357 0.71 22.53 -4.12
CA LEU A 357 -0.11 21.47 -3.55
C LEU A 357 -1.04 21.98 -2.45
N ILE A 358 -0.67 23.06 -1.75
CA ILE A 358 -1.51 23.70 -0.73
C ILE A 358 -2.76 24.34 -1.35
N PRO A 359 -2.67 25.33 -2.27
CA PRO A 359 -3.87 25.93 -2.85
C PRO A 359 -4.70 24.93 -3.67
N ILE A 360 -4.08 24.00 -4.38
CA ILE A 360 -4.80 22.92 -5.08
C ILE A 360 -5.55 22.04 -4.08
N GLY A 361 -4.88 21.62 -3.01
CA GLY A 361 -5.45 20.86 -1.91
C GLY A 361 -6.65 21.56 -1.25
N LEU A 362 -6.51 22.85 -0.93
CA LEU A 362 -7.63 23.66 -0.41
C LEU A 362 -8.81 23.71 -1.38
N GLY A 363 -8.56 23.83 -2.69
CA GLY A 363 -9.58 23.72 -3.73
C GLY A 363 -10.31 22.37 -3.68
N TYR A 364 -9.56 21.27 -3.62
CA TYR A 364 -10.14 19.93 -3.46
C TYR A 364 -10.89 19.76 -2.13
N ALA A 365 -10.44 20.38 -1.05
CA ALA A 365 -11.13 20.40 0.24
C ALA A 365 -12.52 21.05 0.11
N VAL A 366 -12.63 22.19 -0.58
CA VAL A 366 -13.92 22.83 -0.84
C VAL A 366 -14.82 21.92 -1.69
N ILE A 367 -14.28 21.37 -2.77
CA ILE A 367 -15.01 20.44 -3.65
C ILE A 367 -15.54 19.25 -2.85
N TYR A 368 -14.68 18.59 -2.06
CA TYR A 368 -15.05 17.42 -1.27
C TYR A 368 -16.09 17.77 -0.21
N TYR A 369 -15.90 18.85 0.56
CA TYR A 369 -16.85 19.22 1.61
C TYR A 369 -18.25 19.48 1.05
N VAL A 370 -18.34 20.28 -0.02
CA VAL A 370 -19.62 20.64 -0.65
C VAL A 370 -20.26 19.40 -1.28
N LEU A 371 -19.51 18.65 -2.07
CA LEU A 371 -20.01 17.48 -2.78
C LEU A 371 -20.45 16.39 -1.80
N PHE A 372 -19.63 16.04 -0.81
CA PHE A 372 -20.01 15.04 0.19
C PHE A 372 -21.24 15.50 0.96
N SER A 373 -21.27 16.74 1.44
CA SER A 373 -22.44 17.27 2.16
C SER A 373 -23.71 17.24 1.31
N PHE A 374 -23.61 17.58 0.04
CA PHE A 374 -24.74 17.56 -0.89
C PHE A 374 -25.23 16.13 -1.14
N VAL A 375 -24.32 15.22 -1.52
CA VAL A 375 -24.63 13.84 -1.88
C VAL A 375 -25.19 13.07 -0.68
N ILE A 376 -24.60 13.22 0.50
CA ILE A 376 -25.07 12.58 1.74
C ILE A 376 -26.51 12.98 2.04
N LYS A 377 -26.85 14.27 1.93
CA LYS A 377 -28.21 14.77 2.18
C LYS A 377 -29.17 14.36 1.06
N LYS A 378 -28.79 14.57 -0.20
CA LYS A 378 -29.66 14.40 -1.36
C LYS A 378 -30.07 12.95 -1.56
N TRP A 379 -29.15 12.01 -1.33
CA TRP A 379 -29.42 10.57 -1.47
C TRP A 379 -29.64 9.85 -0.14
N ASN A 380 -29.72 10.61 0.96
CA ASN A 380 -29.89 10.09 2.31
C ASN A 380 -28.93 8.92 2.63
N LEU A 381 -27.65 9.11 2.32
CA LEU A 381 -26.65 8.04 2.49
C LEU A 381 -26.44 7.74 3.98
N ARG A 382 -26.28 6.45 4.28
CA ARG A 382 -26.07 5.92 5.65
C ARG A 382 -24.59 6.04 6.07
N THR A 383 -24.00 7.23 5.96
CA THR A 383 -22.65 7.47 6.49
C THR A 383 -22.61 7.34 8.02
N PRO A 384 -21.43 7.19 8.65
CA PRO A 384 -21.32 7.03 10.10
C PRO A 384 -22.17 8.01 10.90
N GLY A 385 -22.96 7.48 11.84
CA GLY A 385 -23.90 8.22 12.68
C GLY A 385 -25.21 8.62 12.00
N ARG A 386 -25.53 8.02 10.85
CA ARG A 386 -26.84 8.14 10.17
C ARG A 386 -27.59 6.79 10.10
N GLU A 387 -27.04 5.73 10.68
CA GLU A 387 -27.68 4.42 10.82
C GLU A 387 -28.95 4.50 11.66
N ASP A 388 -29.87 3.56 11.45
CA ASP A 388 -31.11 3.48 12.22
C ASP A 388 -30.83 2.93 13.63
N ASP A 389 -31.59 3.41 14.63
CA ASP A 389 -31.29 3.17 16.05
C ASP A 389 -31.36 1.67 16.44
N ALA A 390 -31.97 0.82 15.60
CA ALA A 390 -32.01 -0.62 15.76
C ALA A 390 -30.65 -1.32 15.51
N ASP A 391 -29.76 -0.74 14.70
CA ASP A 391 -28.45 -1.31 14.37
C ASP A 391 -27.36 -0.93 15.40
N THR A 392 -27.58 0.12 16.21
CA THR A 392 -26.62 0.62 17.20
C THR A 392 -26.55 -0.21 18.50
N SER A 393 -27.53 -1.07 18.76
CA SER A 393 -27.58 -1.87 19.99
C SER A 393 -26.63 -3.08 19.98
N THR A 394 -26.26 -3.59 18.79
CA THR A 394 -25.45 -4.79 18.64
C THR A 394 -23.95 -4.62 18.90
N ASP A 395 -23.36 -3.44 18.72
CA ASP A 395 -21.90 -3.24 18.87
C ASP A 395 -21.49 -2.94 20.33
N THR A 396 -22.36 -2.30 21.12
CA THR A 396 -22.10 -1.95 22.53
C THR A 396 -22.05 -3.15 23.47
N ASP A 397 -22.71 -4.26 23.15
CA ASP A 397 -22.70 -5.47 23.99
C ASP A 397 -21.45 -6.33 23.77
N THR A 398 -20.80 -6.23 22.60
CA THR A 398 -19.53 -6.92 22.32
C THR A 398 -18.32 -6.28 23.00
N GLU A 399 -18.34 -4.97 23.28
CA GLU A 399 -17.25 -4.29 24.00
C GLU A 399 -17.29 -4.55 25.52
N LYS A 400 -18.47 -4.80 26.10
CA LYS A 400 -18.61 -5.11 27.54
C LYS A 400 -18.34 -6.56 27.90
N ALA A 401 -18.35 -7.48 26.92
CA ALA A 401 -18.07 -8.89 27.14
C ALA A 401 -16.56 -9.25 27.12
N GLY A 402 -15.69 -8.25 26.91
CA GLY A 402 -14.23 -8.44 26.78
C GLY A 402 -13.38 -7.80 27.88
N GLN A 403 -13.97 -7.34 28.99
CA GLN A 403 -13.21 -6.92 30.19
C GLN A 403 -12.92 -8.11 31.11
#